data_AF-A0A2K3LDL1-F1
#
_entry.id   AF-A0A2K3LDL1-F1
#
_cell.length_a   1.000
_cell.length_b   1.000
_cell.length_c   1.000
_cell.angle_alpha   90.00
_cell.angle_beta   90.00
_cell.angle_gamma   90.00
#
_symmetry.space_group_name_H-M   'P 1'
#
loop_
_entity.id
_entity.type
_entity.pdbx_description
1 polymer ?
#
loop_
_entity_poly.entity_id
_entity_poly.type
_entity_poly.pdbx_seq_one_letter_code
_entity_poly.pdbx_strand_id
1 'polypeptide(L)'
;MNQCITLNLGKPSYITNKLSPMLGNGILRANGNSWAQQRKLVAAEFFMDKVKVMVGLMIESAQPLLLKWEQLIEDQGGVTAEVKVDADLRGFSADVISRVCFGHSYSKGKEVFLKLRSIQKIMSNHGFLFDKSGFL
;
A
#
# COMPACT_ATOMS: atom_id res chain seq x y z
N MET A 1 -22.69 -36.74 -13.92
CA MET A 1 -22.05 -35.92 -12.87
C MET A 1 -21.27 -34.83 -13.56
N ASN A 2 -21.80 -33.61 -13.61
CA ASN A 2 -21.15 -32.50 -14.30
C ASN A 2 -20.07 -31.90 -13.38
N GLN A 3 -18.83 -32.35 -13.55
CA GLN A 3 -17.68 -31.63 -12.99
C GLN A 3 -17.49 -30.36 -13.84
N CYS A 4 -18.22 -29.30 -13.51
CA CYS A 4 -17.89 -27.96 -13.95
C CYS A 4 -16.59 -27.58 -13.23
N ILE A 5 -15.46 -27.88 -13.86
CA ILE A 5 -14.15 -27.41 -13.43
C ILE A 5 -14.20 -25.90 -13.67
N THR A 6 -14.54 -25.14 -12.65
CA THR A 6 -14.44 -23.68 -12.70
C THR A 6 -12.98 -23.39 -13.05
N LEU A 7 -12.73 -22.86 -14.25
CA LEU A 7 -11.38 -22.47 -14.65
C LEU A 7 -10.84 -21.58 -13.53
N ASN A 8 -9.88 -22.09 -12.76
CA ASN A 8 -9.34 -21.41 -11.59
C ASN A 8 -8.34 -20.36 -12.12
N LEU A 9 -8.86 -19.38 -12.86
CA LEU A 9 -8.08 -18.48 -13.71
C LEU A 9 -7.11 -17.60 -12.90
N GLY A 10 -7.34 -17.49 -11.58
CA GLY A 10 -6.43 -16.85 -10.65
C GLY A 10 -5.94 -15.47 -11.11
N LYS A 11 -4.84 -15.01 -10.54
CA LYS A 11 -4.08 -13.86 -11.05
C LYS A 11 -3.18 -14.33 -12.20
N PRO A 12 -3.16 -13.64 -13.35
CA PRO A 12 -2.29 -13.98 -14.47
C PRO A 12 -0.80 -14.03 -14.06
N SER A 13 -0.08 -15.04 -14.56
CA SER A 13 1.33 -15.27 -14.21
C SER A 13 2.23 -14.10 -14.58
N TYR A 14 1.95 -13.37 -15.65
CA TYR A 14 2.74 -12.20 -16.03
C TYR A 14 2.65 -11.07 -14.98
N ILE A 15 1.48 -10.87 -14.35
CA ILE A 15 1.30 -9.86 -13.29
C ILE A 15 2.02 -10.32 -12.03
N THR A 16 1.87 -11.60 -11.68
CA THR A 16 2.48 -12.12 -10.45
C THR A 16 4.00 -12.18 -10.58
N ASN A 17 4.55 -12.73 -11.66
CA ASN A 17 6.01 -12.83 -11.86
C ASN A 17 6.69 -11.46 -11.81
N LYS A 18 6.03 -10.45 -12.37
CA LYS A 18 6.50 -9.07 -12.29
C LYS A 18 6.63 -8.61 -10.83
N LEU A 19 5.66 -8.89 -9.98
CA LEU A 19 5.72 -8.47 -8.59
C LEU A 19 6.66 -9.31 -7.69
N SER A 20 7.25 -10.39 -8.21
CA SER A 20 8.05 -11.36 -7.44
C SER A 20 9.22 -10.72 -6.67
N PRO A 21 10.06 -9.86 -7.28
CA PRO A 21 11.22 -9.27 -6.60
C PRO A 21 10.85 -8.36 -5.43
N MET A 22 9.66 -7.74 -5.47
CA MET A 22 9.21 -6.80 -4.44
C MET A 22 8.35 -7.47 -3.37
N LEU A 23 7.49 -8.41 -3.75
CA LEU A 23 6.42 -8.92 -2.88
C LEU A 23 6.58 -10.40 -2.48
N GLY A 24 7.55 -11.11 -3.04
CA GLY A 24 7.72 -12.56 -2.81
C GLY A 24 6.41 -13.32 -3.09
N ASN A 25 6.23 -14.53 -2.58
CA ASN A 25 5.00 -15.32 -2.80
C ASN A 25 3.83 -14.89 -1.88
N GLY A 26 3.68 -13.59 -1.62
CA GLY A 26 2.65 -13.02 -0.74
C GLY A 26 1.25 -12.97 -1.36
N ILE A 27 0.29 -12.43 -0.60
CA ILE A 27 -1.16 -12.48 -0.91
C ILE A 27 -1.53 -11.84 -2.25
N LEU A 28 -0.75 -10.86 -2.70
CA LEU A 28 -0.92 -10.21 -4.00
C LEU A 28 -0.49 -11.08 -5.17
N ARG A 29 0.33 -12.12 -4.94
CA ARG A 29 0.82 -13.07 -5.96
C ARG A 29 0.24 -14.47 -5.84
N ALA A 30 -0.17 -14.89 -4.64
CA ALA A 30 -0.71 -16.22 -4.41
C ALA A 30 -2.05 -16.45 -5.15
N ASN A 31 -2.30 -17.71 -5.53
CA ASN A 31 -3.54 -18.21 -6.15
C ASN A 31 -4.07 -19.44 -5.40
N GLY A 32 -5.32 -19.81 -5.65
CA GLY A 32 -5.96 -21.02 -5.10
C GLY A 32 -5.91 -21.09 -3.57
N ASN A 33 -5.60 -22.26 -3.03
CA ASN A 33 -5.60 -22.52 -1.58
C ASN A 33 -4.57 -21.69 -0.82
N SER A 34 -3.39 -21.45 -1.40
CA SER A 34 -2.35 -20.61 -0.77
C SER A 34 -2.86 -19.19 -0.53
N TRP A 35 -3.54 -18.61 -1.52
CA TRP A 35 -4.18 -17.31 -1.37
C TRP A 35 -5.29 -17.31 -0.33
N ALA A 36 -6.14 -18.34 -0.34
CA ALA A 36 -7.25 -18.45 0.61
C ALA A 36 -6.74 -18.52 2.05
N GLN A 37 -5.67 -19.29 2.30
CA GLN A 37 -5.03 -19.39 3.61
C GLN A 37 -4.42 -18.06 4.05
N GLN A 38 -3.62 -17.42 3.19
CA GLN A 38 -3.00 -16.12 3.51
C GLN A 38 -4.06 -15.04 3.77
N ARG A 39 -5.12 -14.99 2.97
CA ARG A 39 -6.24 -14.04 3.16
C ARG A 39 -6.98 -14.28 4.46
N LYS A 40 -7.22 -15.55 4.83
CA LYS A 40 -7.86 -15.89 6.10
C LYS A 40 -7.04 -15.42 7.30
N LEU A 41 -5.72 -15.53 7.25
CA LEU A 41 -4.83 -15.04 8.32
C LEU A 41 -4.89 -13.51 8.46
N VAL A 42 -4.81 -12.79 7.33
CA VAL A 42 -4.79 -11.33 7.32
C VAL A 42 -6.15 -10.73 7.69
N ALA A 43 -7.26 -11.41 7.36
CA ALA A 43 -8.62 -10.89 7.57
C ALA A 43 -8.93 -10.54 9.03
N ALA A 44 -8.35 -11.26 10.00
CA ALA A 44 -8.59 -11.01 11.43
C ALA A 44 -8.12 -9.63 11.89
N GLU A 45 -7.07 -9.08 11.27
CA GLU A 45 -6.57 -7.73 11.58
C GLU A 45 -7.52 -6.61 11.09
N PHE A 46 -8.46 -6.95 10.20
CA PHE A 46 -9.44 -6.01 9.64
C PHE A 46 -10.83 -6.16 10.27
N PHE A 47 -10.95 -6.85 11.40
CA PHE A 47 -12.19 -6.89 12.18
C PHE A 47 -12.49 -5.54 12.83
N MET A 48 -13.78 -5.26 13.05
CA MET A 48 -14.25 -3.92 13.42
C MET A 48 -13.64 -3.38 14.72
N ASP A 49 -13.37 -4.26 15.68
CA ASP A 49 -12.66 -3.93 16.93
C ASP A 49 -11.23 -3.44 16.66
N LYS A 50 -10.51 -4.10 15.75
CA LYS A 50 -9.16 -3.71 15.32
C LYS A 50 -9.18 -2.42 14.52
N VAL A 51 -10.11 -2.30 13.57
CA VAL A 51 -10.25 -1.10 12.73
C VAL A 51 -10.52 0.14 13.58
N LYS A 52 -11.38 0.03 14.62
CA LYS A 52 -11.63 1.15 15.54
C LYS A 52 -10.35 1.66 16.22
N VAL A 53 -9.45 0.77 16.61
CA VAL A 53 -8.14 1.16 17.17
C VAL A 53 -7.27 1.83 16.11
N MET A 54 -7.25 1.30 14.88
CA MET A 54 -6.48 1.88 13.78
C MET A 54 -6.94 3.31 13.42
N VAL A 55 -8.24 3.60 13.52
CA VAL A 55 -8.78 4.95 13.26
C VAL A 55 -8.16 6.00 14.18
N GLY A 56 -7.93 5.68 15.45
CA GLY A 56 -7.22 6.60 16.36
C GLY A 56 -5.84 6.97 15.84
N LEU A 57 -5.06 5.96 15.43
CA LEU A 57 -3.73 6.17 14.83
C LEU A 57 -3.80 6.94 13.50
N MET A 58 -4.85 6.74 12.70
CA MET A 58 -5.06 7.50 11.46
C MET A 58 -5.27 8.99 11.75
N ILE A 59 -6.11 9.32 12.74
CA ILE A 59 -6.36 10.70 13.16
C ILE A 59 -5.07 11.35 13.66
N GLU A 60 -4.33 10.66 14.54
CA GLU A 60 -3.04 11.16 15.04
C GLU A 60 -2.03 11.41 13.92
N SER A 61 -1.98 10.52 12.92
CA SER A 61 -1.09 10.66 11.75
C SER A 61 -1.47 11.83 10.85
N ALA A 62 -2.74 12.25 10.86
CA ALA A 62 -3.24 13.34 10.02
C ALA A 62 -2.90 14.72 10.60
N GLN A 63 -2.77 14.85 11.92
CA GLN A 63 -2.52 16.13 12.61
C GLN A 63 -1.30 16.89 12.05
N PRO A 64 -0.11 16.28 11.88
CA PRO A 64 1.06 17.00 11.35
C PRO A 64 0.87 17.45 9.90
N LEU A 65 0.09 16.71 9.11
CA LEU A 65 -0.21 17.07 7.73
C LEU A 65 -1.13 18.29 7.67
N LEU A 66 -2.19 18.30 8.48
CA LEU A 66 -3.13 19.42 8.55
C LEU A 66 -2.43 20.70 9.01
N LEU A 67 -1.64 20.63 10.08
CA LEU A 67 -0.84 21.76 10.57
C LEU A 67 0.11 22.31 9.50
N LYS A 68 0.75 21.43 8.73
CA LYS A 68 1.60 21.84 7.60
C LYS A 68 0.80 22.61 6.54
N TRP A 69 -0.40 22.14 6.20
CA TRP A 69 -1.24 22.79 5.19
C TRP A 69 -1.84 24.11 5.69
N GLU A 70 -2.21 24.19 6.96
CA GLU A 70 -2.65 25.43 7.61
C GLU A 70 -1.54 26.49 7.56
N GLN A 71 -0.31 26.12 7.92
CA GLN A 71 0.86 27.02 7.81
C GLN A 71 1.10 27.49 6.37
N LEU A 72 0.96 26.60 5.38
CA LEU A 72 1.10 26.99 3.97
C LEU A 72 0.04 28.00 3.51
N ILE A 73 -1.16 27.97 4.09
CA ILE A 73 -2.22 28.97 3.83
C ILE A 73 -1.84 30.30 4.47
N GLU A 74 -1.38 30.29 5.72
CA GLU A 74 -0.93 31.48 6.42
C GLU A 74 0.22 32.18 5.68
N ASP A 75 1.23 31.41 5.24
CA ASP A 75 2.39 31.91 4.48
C ASP A 75 2.01 32.54 3.12
N GLN A 76 0.86 32.14 2.55
CA GLN A 76 0.36 32.64 1.25
C GLN A 76 -0.68 33.76 1.38
N GLY A 77 -0.79 34.38 2.57
CA GLY A 77 -1.70 35.50 2.79
C GLY A 77 -3.07 35.11 3.36
N GLY A 78 -3.21 33.90 3.89
CA GLY A 78 -4.26 33.51 4.83
C GLY A 78 -5.64 33.20 4.23
N VAL A 79 -5.82 33.28 2.92
CA VAL A 79 -7.13 33.04 2.27
C VAL A 79 -7.17 31.69 1.56
N THR A 80 -6.18 31.40 0.72
CA THR A 80 -6.07 30.14 -0.02
C THR A 80 -4.61 29.80 -0.30
N ALA A 81 -4.32 28.52 -0.50
CA ALA A 81 -3.02 28.02 -0.93
C ALA A 81 -3.19 26.96 -2.02
N GLU A 82 -2.33 27.00 -3.03
CA GLU A 82 -2.18 25.87 -3.96
C GLU A 82 -1.21 24.85 -3.35
N VAL A 83 -1.67 23.61 -3.17
CA VAL A 83 -0.89 22.56 -2.49
C VAL A 83 -0.71 21.33 -3.39
N LYS A 84 0.54 20.95 -3.61
CA LYS A 84 0.88 19.69 -4.29
C LYS A 84 0.75 18.50 -3.32
N VAL A 85 -0.38 17.79 -3.41
CA VAL A 85 -0.75 16.75 -2.43
C VAL A 85 -0.03 15.40 -2.57
N ASP A 86 0.59 15.09 -3.71
CA ASP A 86 1.16 13.75 -3.99
C ASP A 86 2.19 13.31 -2.94
N ALA A 87 3.12 14.19 -2.57
CA ALA A 87 4.16 13.86 -1.59
C ALA A 87 3.59 13.71 -0.18
N ASP A 88 2.60 14.53 0.12
CA ASP A 88 1.99 14.65 1.44
C ASP A 88 1.08 13.46 1.73
N LEU A 89 0.16 13.13 0.82
CA LEU A 89 -0.71 11.96 0.96
C LEU A 89 0.06 10.65 1.01
N ARG A 90 1.15 10.55 0.25
CA ARG A 90 2.05 9.40 0.29
C ARG A 90 2.78 9.31 1.64
N GLY A 91 3.29 10.42 2.15
CA GLY A 91 3.94 10.47 3.47
C GLY A 91 2.97 10.10 4.58
N PHE A 92 1.77 10.66 4.56
CA PHE A 92 0.68 10.36 5.49
C PHE A 92 0.31 8.88 5.47
N SER A 93 0.06 8.30 4.29
CA SER A 93 -0.29 6.88 4.16
C SER A 93 0.83 5.97 4.68
N ALA A 94 2.10 6.31 4.42
CA ALA A 94 3.24 5.59 4.97
C ALA A 94 3.33 5.70 6.50
N ASP A 95 3.04 6.86 7.08
CA ASP A 95 2.99 7.06 8.54
C ASP A 95 1.89 6.22 9.18
N VAL A 96 0.67 6.29 8.62
CA VAL A 96 -0.49 5.50 9.07
C VAL A 96 -0.16 4.02 9.08
N ILE A 97 0.28 3.46 7.95
CA ILE A 97 0.56 2.02 7.86
C ILE A 97 1.73 1.64 8.77
N SER A 98 2.74 2.50 8.92
CA SER A 98 3.86 2.25 9.83
C SER A 98 3.41 2.18 11.29
N ARG A 99 2.54 3.09 11.72
CA ARG A 99 1.99 3.07 13.09
C ARG A 99 1.08 1.88 13.33
N VAL A 100 0.20 1.58 12.37
CA VAL A 100 -0.73 0.44 12.47
C VAL A 100 0.01 -0.89 12.51
N CYS A 101 0.98 -1.11 11.61
CA CYS A 101 1.65 -2.40 11.49
C CYS A 101 2.82 -2.59 12.47
N PHE A 102 3.49 -1.53 12.90
CA PHE A 102 4.71 -1.62 13.72
C PHE A 102 4.56 -1.01 15.12
N GLY A 103 3.43 -0.37 15.44
CA GLY A 103 3.15 0.22 16.75
C GLY A 103 4.28 1.13 17.23
N HIS A 104 4.83 0.83 18.41
CA HIS A 104 5.96 1.57 19.00
C HIS A 104 7.24 1.56 18.14
N SER A 105 7.39 0.61 17.21
CA SER A 105 8.51 0.52 16.27
C SER A 105 8.20 1.14 14.89
N TYR A 106 7.25 2.08 14.81
CA TYR A 106 6.84 2.71 13.55
C TYR A 106 8.00 3.37 12.77
N SER A 107 9.07 3.80 13.44
CA SER A 107 10.28 4.31 12.80
C SER A 107 10.94 3.26 11.88
N LYS A 108 10.97 1.99 12.31
CA LYS A 108 11.44 0.87 11.47
C LYS A 108 10.48 0.62 10.31
N GLY A 109 9.18 0.75 10.55
CA GLY A 109 8.15 0.67 9.50
C GLY A 109 8.37 1.70 8.39
N LYS A 110 8.70 2.94 8.76
CA LYS A 110 9.06 3.99 7.79
C LYS A 110 10.28 3.61 6.96
N GLU A 111 11.31 3.03 7.57
CA GLU A 111 12.49 2.55 6.85
C GLU A 111 12.13 1.45 5.83
N VAL A 112 11.26 0.51 6.21
CA VAL A 112 10.73 -0.52 5.29
C VAL A 112 10.00 0.12 4.12
N PHE A 113 9.12 1.10 4.37
CA PHE A 113 8.42 1.83 3.31
C PHE A 113 9.37 2.56 2.36
N LEU A 114 10.43 3.18 2.89
CA LEU A 114 11.45 3.84 2.08
C LEU A 114 12.18 2.83 1.18
N LYS A 115 12.56 1.67 1.72
CA LYS A 115 13.21 0.60 0.93
C LYS A 115 12.30 0.03 -0.14
N LEU A 116 11.04 -0.27 0.19
CA LEU A 116 10.04 -0.73 -0.77
C LEU A 116 9.84 0.28 -1.91
N ARG A 117 9.83 1.57 -1.58
CA ARG A 117 9.73 2.64 -2.58
C ARG A 117 10.95 2.73 -3.47
N SER A 118 12.15 2.56 -2.93
CA SER A 118 13.38 2.50 -3.73
C SER A 118 13.33 1.34 -4.72
N ILE A 119 12.91 0.15 -4.28
CA ILE A 119 12.69 -1.01 -5.15
C ILE A 119 11.66 -0.68 -6.24
N GLN A 120 10.51 -0.13 -5.86
CA GLN A 120 9.46 0.24 -6.81
C GLN A 120 9.96 1.24 -7.87
N LYS A 121 10.74 2.25 -7.49
CA LYS A 121 11.31 3.23 -8.44
C LYS A 121 12.27 2.56 -9.43
N ILE A 122 13.15 1.68 -8.94
CA ILE A 122 14.07 0.92 -9.80
C ILE A 122 13.28 0.08 -10.80
N MET A 123 12.22 -0.60 -10.34
CA MET A 123 11.36 -1.42 -11.20
C MET A 123 10.58 -0.57 -12.22
N SER A 124 10.05 0.59 -11.81
CA SER A 124 9.29 1.48 -12.71
C SER A 124 10.14 2.10 -13.82
N ASN A 125 11.40 2.44 -13.54
CA ASN A 125 12.33 3.00 -14.53
C ASN A 125 12.70 2.00 -15.64
N HIS A 126 12.48 0.70 -15.40
CA HIS A 126 12.63 -0.36 -16.39
C HIS A 126 11.37 -0.60 -17.25
N GLY A 127 10.39 0.33 -17.26
CA GLY A 127 9.19 0.22 -18.13
C GLY A 127 8.18 -0.85 -17.67
N PHE A 128 8.26 -1.28 -16.42
CA PHE A 128 7.66 -2.54 -15.98
C PHE A 128 6.13 -2.59 -15.90
N LEU A 129 5.50 -1.46 -15.56
CA LEU A 129 4.03 -1.37 -15.40
C LEU A 129 3.27 -1.25 -16.73
N PHE A 130 3.95 -0.88 -17.82
CA PHE A 130 3.33 -0.66 -19.14
C PHE A 130 4.05 -1.33 -20.31
N ASP A 131 4.94 -2.29 -20.07
CA ASP A 131 5.59 -2.99 -21.18
C ASP A 131 4.57 -3.76 -22.02
N LYS A 132 4.26 -3.19 -23.19
CA LYS A 132 3.45 -3.75 -24.29
C LYS A 132 4.31 -4.70 -25.13
N SER A 133 4.83 -5.76 -24.52
CA SER A 133 5.65 -6.76 -25.21
C SER A 133 5.01 -8.15 -25.24
N GLY A 134 3.67 -8.22 -25.15
CA GLY A 134 2.90 -9.47 -25.16
C GLY A 134 1.90 -9.63 -26.31
N PHE A 135 2.05 -8.86 -27.40
CA PHE A 135 1.32 -9.07 -28.66
C PHE A 135 2.31 -9.19 -29.81
N LEU A 136 2.94 -10.35 -29.89
CA LEU A 136 3.40 -10.99 -31.13
C LEU A 136 3.67 -12.46 -30.84
#